data_AF-A0A4Z0RAV8-F1
#
_entry.id   AF-A0A4Z0RAV8-F1
#
_cell.length_a   1.000
_cell.length_b   1.000
_cell.length_c   1.000
_cell.angle_alpha   90.00
_cell.angle_beta   90.00
_cell.angle_gamma   90.00
#
_symmetry.space_group_name_H-M   'P 1'
#
loop_
_entity.id
_entity.type
_entity.pdbx_description
1 polymer ?
#
loop_
_entity_poly.entity_id
_entity_poly.type
_entity_poly.pdbx_seq_one_letter_code
_entity_poly.pdbx_strand_id
1 'polypeptide(L)'
;MCWSCNPYCGNCKPPKEKPKKCPVCSGYTFPEFKNCRKCGAVLPESVERPAVMCYNIEKMCANPCGKHKSLPKDGVVQQSCRWHTPPKDEVT
;
A
#
# COMPACT_ATOMS: atom_id res chain seq x y z
N MET A 1 13.37 14.20 1.15
CA MET A 1 14.48 13.33 1.59
C MET A 1 13.95 12.36 2.65
N CYS A 2 14.12 11.05 2.51
CA CYS A 2 13.83 10.10 3.60
C CYS A 2 15.12 9.82 4.37
N TRP A 3 15.15 10.10 5.67
CA TRP A 3 16.30 9.82 6.54
C TRP A 3 16.55 8.32 6.77
N SER A 4 15.50 7.52 6.70
CA SER A 4 15.55 6.06 6.70
C SER A 4 14.36 5.50 5.93
N CYS A 5 14.44 4.24 5.50
CA CYS A 5 13.35 3.57 4.81
C CYS A 5 12.18 3.34 5.77
N ASN A 6 11.09 4.10 5.61
CA ASN A 6 9.83 3.85 6.30
C ASN A 6 8.90 3.00 5.41
N PRO A 7 8.60 1.73 5.75
CA PRO A 7 7.78 0.85 4.92
C PRO A 7 6.32 1.29 4.82
N TYR A 8 5.87 2.25 5.63
CA TYR A 8 4.51 2.77 5.65
C TYR A 8 4.33 4.08 4.86
N CYS A 9 5.43 4.71 4.38
CA CYS A 9 5.34 6.03 3.73
C CYS A 9 4.79 5.97 2.30
N GLY A 10 5.00 4.86 1.59
CA GLY A 10 4.51 4.64 0.24
C GLY A 10 5.20 5.44 -0.86
N ASN A 11 6.26 6.22 -0.57
CA ASN A 11 6.84 7.14 -1.56
C ASN A 11 7.54 6.42 -2.73
N CYS A 12 8.38 5.42 -2.43
CA CYS A 12 9.23 4.74 -3.43
C CYS A 12 8.81 3.28 -3.71
N LYS A 13 8.02 2.69 -2.80
CA LYS A 13 7.52 1.31 -2.85
C LYS A 13 6.08 1.28 -2.34
N PRO A 14 5.27 0.29 -2.73
CA PRO A 14 3.94 0.05 -2.17
C PRO A 14 4.01 0.05 -0.64
N PRO A 15 3.25 0.91 0.03
CA PRO A 15 3.24 0.98 1.48
C PRO A 15 2.65 -0.30 2.10
N LYS A 16 3.23 -0.73 3.22
CA LYS A 16 2.60 -1.73 4.09
C LYS A 16 1.35 -1.14 4.75
N GLU A 17 0.41 -2.01 5.08
CA GLU A 17 -0.73 -1.65 5.93
C GLU A 17 -0.24 -1.26 7.33
N LYS A 18 -0.83 -0.21 7.91
CA LYS A 18 -0.47 0.27 9.24
C LYS A 18 -1.13 -0.62 10.31
N PRO A 19 -0.52 -0.74 11.51
CA PRO A 19 -1.20 -1.34 12.65
C PRO A 19 -2.54 -0.67 12.94
N LYS A 20 -3.55 -1.49 13.21
CA LYS A 20 -4.91 -1.07 13.53
C LYS A 20 -4.99 -0.72 15.02
N LYS A 21 -5.60 0.43 15.33
CA LYS A 21 -5.92 0.80 16.71
C LYS A 21 -7.20 0.06 17.12
N CYS A 22 -7.15 -0.69 18.22
CA CYS A 22 -8.31 -1.35 18.76
C CYS A 22 -9.33 -0.32 19.28
N PRO A 23 -10.62 -0.42 18.88
CA PRO A 23 -11.65 0.53 19.32
C PRO A 23 -12.02 0.38 20.80
N VAL A 24 -11.73 -0.77 21.41
CA VAL A 24 -12.09 -1.06 22.81
C VAL A 24 -10.97 -0.66 23.78
N CYS A 25 -9.75 -1.15 23.57
CA CYS A 25 -8.65 -0.97 24.53
C CYS A 25 -7.53 -0.03 24.07
N SER A 26 -7.68 0.60 22.90
CA SER A 26 -6.68 1.49 22.27
C SER A 26 -5.31 0.87 21.96
N GLY A 27 -5.12 -0.44 22.16
CA GLY A 27 -3.91 -1.15 21.77
C GLY A 27 -3.77 -1.25 20.25
N TYR A 28 -2.53 -1.27 19.75
CA TYR A 28 -2.26 -1.47 18.33
C TYR A 28 -2.03 -2.95 18.02
N THR A 29 -2.62 -3.43 16.93
CA THR A 29 -2.43 -4.80 16.46
C THR A 29 -2.16 -4.79 14.96
N PHE A 30 -1.26 -5.64 14.50
CA PHE A 30 -0.92 -5.72 13.09
C PHE A 30 -2.11 -6.21 12.25
N PRO A 31 -2.22 -5.76 11.00
CA PRO A 31 -3.40 -5.97 10.16
C PRO A 31 -3.67 -7.43 9.78
N GLU A 32 -2.69 -8.34 9.89
CA GLU A 32 -2.88 -9.78 9.68
C GLU A 32 -3.79 -10.45 10.72
N PHE A 33 -4.06 -9.79 11.86
CA PHE A 33 -4.96 -10.30 12.89
C PHE A 33 -6.36 -9.71 12.74
N LYS A 34 -7.38 -10.57 12.85
CA LYS A 34 -8.80 -10.16 12.91
C LYS A 34 -9.23 -9.66 14.29
N ASN A 35 -8.51 -10.05 15.34
CA ASN A 35 -8.83 -9.75 16.73
C ASN A 35 -7.68 -9.02 17.42
N CYS A 36 -8.01 -8.14 18.36
CA CYS A 36 -7.05 -7.42 19.17
C CYS A 36 -6.26 -8.41 20.04
N ARG A 37 -4.93 -8.39 19.92
CA ARG A 37 -4.04 -9.24 20.70
C ARG A 37 -4.06 -8.97 22.22
N LYS A 38 -4.61 -7.83 22.64
CA LYS A 38 -4.67 -7.42 24.05
C LYS A 38 -6.00 -7.77 24.72
N CYS A 39 -7.13 -7.57 24.03
CA CYS A 39 -8.47 -7.70 24.63
C CYS A 39 -9.43 -8.62 23.88
N GLY A 40 -9.02 -9.23 22.76
CA GLY A 40 -9.86 -10.14 21.98
C GLY A 40 -10.92 -9.49 21.08
N ALA A 41 -11.19 -8.19 21.23
CA ALA A 41 -12.18 -7.48 20.42
C ALA A 41 -11.87 -7.56 18.92
N VAL A 42 -12.91 -7.60 18.08
CA VAL A 42 -12.79 -7.60 16.62
C VAL A 42 -12.17 -6.28 16.15
N LEU A 43 -11.19 -6.37 15.26
CA LEU A 43 -10.52 -5.22 14.65
C LEU A 43 -11.24 -4.80 13.36
N PRO A 44 -11.20 -3.51 13.00
CA PRO A 44 -11.79 -3.04 11.74
C PRO A 44 -11.13 -3.72 10.54
N GLU A 45 -11.91 -3.90 9.47
CA GLU A 45 -11.39 -4.43 8.20
C GLU A 45 -10.38 -3.48 7.56
N SER A 46 -9.50 -4.03 6.75
CA SER A 46 -8.54 -3.22 6.00
C SER A 46 -9.26 -2.57 4.82
N VAL A 47 -9.10 -1.26 4.68
CA VAL A 47 -9.65 -0.51 3.55
C VAL A 47 -8.71 -0.67 2.37
N GLU A 48 -9.23 -1.20 1.26
CA GLU A 48 -8.49 -1.27 0.01
C GLU A 48 -8.13 0.13 -0.49
N ARG A 49 -6.94 0.27 -1.07
CA ARG A 49 -6.52 1.53 -1.67
C ARG A 49 -7.11 1.63 -3.07
N PRO A 50 -7.46 2.82 -3.55
CA PRO A 50 -7.92 2.98 -4.92
C PRO A 50 -6.84 2.53 -5.89
N ALA A 51 -7.24 1.76 -6.89
CA ALA A 51 -6.38 1.47 -8.02
C ALA A 51 -6.10 2.77 -8.80
N VAL A 52 -4.84 3.02 -9.13
CA VAL A 52 -4.44 4.21 -9.89
C VAL A 52 -3.53 3.83 -11.05
N MET A 53 -3.65 4.56 -12.15
CA MET A 53 -2.77 4.42 -13.30
C MET A 53 -1.35 4.88 -12.94
N CYS A 54 -0.36 4.03 -13.18
CA CYS A 54 1.04 4.34 -12.95
C CYS A 54 1.71 4.73 -14.27
N TYR A 55 1.92 6.02 -14.50
CA TYR A 55 2.58 6.53 -15.71
C TYR A 55 4.04 6.07 -15.90
N ASN A 56 4.66 5.49 -14.86
CA ASN A 56 6.01 4.93 -15.01
C ASN A 56 6.03 3.61 -15.78
N ILE A 57 4.92 2.86 -15.81
CA ILE A 57 4.82 1.55 -16.48
C ILE A 57 3.54 1.38 -17.31
N GLU A 58 2.71 2.43 -17.39
CA GLU A 58 1.40 2.43 -18.05
C GLU A 58 0.48 1.27 -17.63
N LYS A 59 0.46 0.94 -16.34
CA LYS A 59 -0.40 -0.11 -15.75
C LYS A 59 -1.09 0.37 -14.48
N MET A 60 -2.21 -0.25 -14.14
CA MET A 60 -2.91 0.02 -12.89
C MET A 60 -2.17 -0.60 -11.69
N CYS A 61 -2.13 0.13 -10.57
CA CYS A 61 -1.61 -0.33 -9.29
C CYS A 61 -2.71 -0.26 -8.22
N ALA A 62 -3.06 -1.39 -7.61
CA ALA A 62 -4.02 -1.50 -6.49
C ALA A 62 -3.41 -1.18 -5.11
N ASN A 63 -2.08 -1.22 -4.97
CA ASN A 63 -1.38 -0.64 -3.82
C ASN A 63 -0.29 0.33 -4.32
N PRO A 64 -0.68 1.53 -4.78
CA PRO A 64 0.24 2.40 -5.47
C PRO A 64 1.29 3.02 -4.54
N CYS A 65 2.50 3.16 -5.08
CA CYS A 65 3.56 3.97 -4.49
C CYS A 65 3.61 5.37 -5.14
N GLY A 66 4.20 6.35 -4.46
CA GLY A 66 4.22 7.75 -4.85
C GLY A 66 4.80 8.06 -6.23
N LYS A 67 5.49 7.12 -6.87
CA LYS A 67 5.92 7.25 -8.28
C LYS A 67 4.76 7.48 -9.24
N HIS A 68 3.55 6.99 -8.93
CA HIS A 68 2.37 7.18 -9.79
C HIS A 68 1.99 8.67 -9.98
N LYS A 69 2.47 9.56 -9.12
CA LYS A 69 2.14 11.00 -9.12
C LYS A 69 2.94 11.82 -10.13
N SER A 70 3.94 11.23 -10.76
CA SER A 70 4.88 11.92 -11.66
C SER A 70 5.14 11.10 -12.91
N LEU A 71 5.30 11.79 -14.03
CA LEU A 71 5.77 11.19 -15.28
C LEU A 71 7.20 10.64 -15.14
N PRO A 72 7.61 9.70 -16.02
CA PRO A 72 8.99 9.26 -16.08
C PRO A 72 9.94 10.45 -16.31
N LYS A 73 11.05 10.51 -15.54
CA LYS A 73 12.02 11.61 -15.63
C LYS A 73 12.67 11.73 -16.99
N ASP A 74 12.91 10.60 -17.65
CA ASP A 74 13.59 10.52 -18.94
C ASP A 74 12.60 10.50 -20.11
N GLY A 75 11.30 10.68 -19.85
CA GLY A 75 10.22 10.51 -20.83
C GLY A 75 9.98 9.06 -21.28
N VAL A 76 10.79 8.11 -20.79
CA VAL A 76 10.71 6.69 -21.16
C VAL A 76 9.88 5.91 -20.14
N VAL A 77 8.78 5.33 -20.61
CA VAL A 77 7.97 4.37 -19.85
C VAL A 77 8.78 3.09 -19.63
N GLN A 78 8.80 2.61 -18.40
CA GLN A 78 9.49 1.39 -18.03
C GLN A 78 8.64 0.17 -18.41
N GLN A 79 9.26 -0.84 -19.03
CA GLN A 79 8.56 -2.07 -19.43
C GLN A 79 8.07 -2.89 -18.23
N SER A 80 8.77 -2.80 -17.09
CA SER A 80 8.43 -3.55 -15.89
C SER A 80 8.76 -2.79 -14.61
N CYS A 81 8.06 -3.15 -13.53
CA CYS A 81 8.36 -2.67 -12.19
C CYS A 81 8.26 -3.84 -11.21
N ARG A 82 9.35 -4.10 -10.48
CA ARG A 82 9.40 -5.11 -9.41
C ARG A 82 8.33 -4.92 -8.33
N TRP A 83 7.79 -3.71 -8.19
CA TRP A 83 6.82 -3.34 -7.18
C TRP A 83 5.43 -3.07 -7.76
N HIS A 84 5.16 -3.49 -8.99
CA HIS A 84 3.82 -3.43 -9.58
C HIS A 84 2.86 -4.27 -8.73
N THR A 85 1.68 -3.72 -8.46
CA THR A 85 0.63 -4.35 -7.66
C THR A 85 -0.66 -4.38 -8.48
N PRO A 86 -0.88 -5.38 -9.36
CA PRO A 86 -2.04 -5.39 -10.26
C PRO A 86 -3.36 -5.41 -9.47
N PRO A 87 -4.43 -4.77 -9.97
CA PRO A 87 -5.79 -4.99 -9.51
C PRO A 87 -6.21 -6.46 -9.61
N LYS A 88 -7.11 -6.90 -8.72
CA LYS A 88 -7.59 -8.29 -8.68
C LYS A 88 -8.32 -8.71 -9.97
N ASP A 89 -8.97 -7.75 -10.63
CA ASP A 89 -9.78 -7.99 -11.83
C ASP A 89 -8.97 -8.11 -13.13
N GLU A 90 -7.66 -7.80 -13.10
CA GLU A 90 -6.76 -7.95 -14.26
C GLU A 90 -6.15 -9.36 -14.39
N VAL A 91 -6.44 -10.27 -13.45
CA VAL A 91 -5.95 -11.64 -13.44
C VAL A 91 -7.03 -12.58 -14.00
N THR A 92 -7.31 -12.48 -15.29
CA THR A 92 -8.11 -13.43 -16.07
C THR A 92 -7.33 -13.92 -17.27
#